data_AF-A0A2V6PXY4-F1
#
_entry.id   AF-A0A2V6PXY4-F1
#
_cell.length_a   1.000
_cell.length_b   1.000
_cell.length_c   1.000
_cell.angle_alpha   90.00
_cell.angle_beta   90.00
_cell.angle_gamma   90.00
#
_symmetry.space_group_name_H-M   'P 1'
#
loop_
_entity.id
_entity.type
_entity.pdbx_description
1 polymer ?
#
loop_
_entity_poly.entity_id
_entity_poly.type
_entity_poly.pdbx_seq_one_letter_code
_entity_poly.pdbx_strand_id
1 'polypeptide(L)'
;MKATFALGALLLAVALPVPGLAQPDKLGKVSFPTSCDAKVQARFERGVALLHSYWFSEARKVFEAVLQQDATCAMAYWGLAVNYLGNSLAAAPSPKDASAASDALDRARALGA
;
A
#
# COMPACT_ATOMS: atom_id res chain seq x y z
N MET A 1 -49.87 -44.37 -24.83
CA MET A 1 -49.16 -44.56 -23.55
C MET A 1 -48.36 -43.29 -23.30
N LYS A 2 -48.64 -42.57 -22.20
CA LYS A 2 -48.05 -41.26 -21.88
C LYS A 2 -46.73 -41.48 -21.15
N ALA A 3 -45.62 -40.93 -21.65
CA ALA A 3 -44.35 -40.91 -20.93
C ALA A 3 -44.01 -39.44 -20.61
N THR A 4 -44.26 -39.08 -19.36
CA THR A 4 -43.81 -37.84 -18.71
C THR A 4 -42.32 -37.97 -18.44
N PHE A 5 -41.49 -37.06 -18.98
CA PHE A 5 -40.11 -36.88 -18.55
C PHE A 5 -39.94 -35.45 -18.06
N ALA A 6 -39.80 -35.30 -16.74
CA ALA A 6 -39.37 -34.07 -16.09
C ALA A 6 -37.95 -34.29 -15.56
N LEU A 7 -36.95 -33.69 -16.18
CA LEU A 7 -35.56 -33.58 -15.70
C LEU A 7 -34.90 -32.58 -16.67
N GLY A 8 -34.30 -31.47 -16.30
CA GLY A 8 -33.95 -30.83 -15.04
C GLY A 8 -33.04 -29.68 -15.47
N ALA A 9 -33.35 -28.45 -15.09
CA ALA A 9 -32.57 -27.29 -15.51
C ALA A 9 -31.18 -27.35 -14.84
N LEU A 10 -30.14 -27.66 -15.61
CA LEU A 10 -28.75 -27.57 -15.17
C LEU A 10 -28.28 -26.12 -15.38
N LEU A 11 -28.52 -25.27 -14.38
CA LEU A 11 -27.82 -23.99 -14.25
C LEU A 11 -26.37 -24.27 -13.85
N LEU A 12 -25.45 -24.25 -14.82
CA LEU A 12 -24.03 -24.15 -14.52
C LEU A 12 -23.76 -22.75 -13.93
N ALA A 13 -23.74 -22.65 -12.61
CA ALA A 13 -23.12 -21.52 -11.93
C ALA A 13 -21.61 -21.61 -12.17
N VAL A 14 -21.10 -20.86 -13.15
CA VAL A 14 -19.67 -20.63 -13.29
C VAL A 14 -19.25 -19.76 -12.10
N ALA A 15 -18.72 -20.39 -11.06
CA ALA A 15 -18.05 -19.69 -9.98
C ALA A 15 -16.71 -19.17 -10.52
N LEU A 16 -16.71 -17.94 -11.04
CA LEU A 16 -15.47 -17.21 -11.27
C LEU A 16 -14.79 -17.02 -9.90
N PRO A 17 -13.50 -17.36 -9.75
CA PRO A 17 -12.77 -16.96 -8.56
C PRO A 17 -12.73 -15.43 -8.53
N VAL A 18 -13.45 -14.83 -7.60
CA VAL A 18 -13.34 -13.39 -7.30
C VAL A 18 -11.97 -13.20 -6.65
N PRO A 19 -10.99 -12.57 -7.31
CA PRO A 19 -9.68 -12.36 -6.70
C PRO A 19 -9.86 -11.40 -5.53
N GLY A 20 -9.58 -11.89 -4.32
CA GLY A 20 -9.40 -11.08 -3.12
C GLY A 20 -10.63 -10.26 -2.72
N LEU A 21 -11.52 -10.87 -1.94
CA LEU A 21 -12.22 -10.09 -0.91
C LEU A 21 -11.15 -9.56 0.04
N ALA A 22 -10.57 -8.40 -0.28
CA ALA A 22 -9.60 -7.73 0.56
C ALA A 22 -10.27 -7.50 1.91
N GLN A 23 -9.93 -8.35 2.89
CA GLN A 23 -10.30 -8.08 4.27
C GLN A 23 -9.62 -6.75 4.62
N PRO A 24 -10.35 -5.77 5.16
CA PRO A 24 -9.70 -4.54 5.60
C PRO A 24 -8.59 -4.93 6.59
N ASP A 25 -7.37 -4.49 6.31
CA ASP A 25 -6.24 -4.78 7.19
C ASP A 25 -6.59 -4.31 8.60
N LYS A 26 -6.38 -5.16 9.60
CA LYS A 26 -6.56 -4.79 11.01
C LYS A 26 -5.34 -4.00 11.49
N LEU A 27 -5.16 -2.81 10.92
CA LEU A 27 -4.11 -1.88 11.30
C LEU A 27 -4.58 -0.93 12.41
N GLY A 28 -3.63 -0.35 13.14
CA GLY A 28 -3.88 0.79 14.02
C GLY A 28 -4.26 2.05 13.24
N LYS A 29 -4.66 3.10 13.97
CA LYS A 29 -4.93 4.42 13.39
C LYS A 29 -3.68 5.31 13.49
N VAL A 30 -3.38 6.00 12.41
CA VAL A 30 -2.33 7.03 12.33
C VAL A 30 -3.01 8.32 11.87
N SER A 31 -2.67 9.45 12.48
CA SER A 31 -3.21 10.75 12.09
C SER A 31 -2.24 11.85 12.50
N PHE A 32 -1.69 12.56 11.52
CA PHE A 32 -0.85 13.74 11.74
C PHE A 32 -0.81 14.63 10.49
N PRO A 33 -0.54 15.95 10.63
CA PRO A 33 -0.43 16.84 9.49
C PRO A 33 0.69 16.40 8.55
N THR A 34 0.43 16.44 7.24
CA THR A 34 1.43 16.09 6.22
C THR A 34 1.56 17.23 5.22
N SER A 35 2.63 17.20 4.43
CA SER A 35 2.82 18.10 3.29
C SER A 35 1.95 17.74 2.07
N CYS A 36 1.06 16.76 2.20
CA CYS A 36 0.36 16.13 1.09
C CYS A 36 -1.02 16.76 0.89
N ASP A 37 -1.56 16.63 -0.31
CA ASP A 37 -2.95 16.94 -0.62
C ASP A 37 -3.89 16.13 0.30
N ALA A 38 -4.91 16.79 0.85
CA ALA A 38 -5.87 16.17 1.76
C ALA A 38 -6.53 14.90 1.16
N LYS A 39 -6.66 14.82 -0.17
CA LYS A 39 -7.24 13.66 -0.86
C LYS A 39 -6.42 12.37 -0.70
N VAL A 40 -5.10 12.47 -0.44
CA VAL A 40 -4.22 11.30 -0.28
C VAL A 40 -3.88 11.00 1.18
N GLN A 41 -4.31 11.83 2.13
CA GLN A 41 -3.99 11.72 3.56
C GLN A 41 -4.27 10.31 4.12
N ALA A 42 -5.48 9.78 3.92
CA ALA A 42 -5.86 8.46 4.45
C ALA A 42 -5.00 7.32 3.86
N ARG A 43 -4.60 7.45 2.59
CA ARG A 43 -3.72 6.47 1.96
C ARG A 43 -2.30 6.58 2.51
N PHE A 44 -1.79 7.80 2.70
CA PHE A 44 -0.49 8.02 3.35
C PHE A 44 -0.46 7.44 4.78
N GLU A 45 -1.48 7.72 5.59
CA GLU A 45 -1.60 7.20 6.96
C GLU A 45 -1.63 5.66 6.99
N ARG A 46 -2.31 5.01 6.02
CA ARG A 46 -2.24 3.56 5.86
C ARG A 46 -0.81 3.07 5.58
N GLY A 47 -0.04 3.80 4.78
CA GLY A 47 1.37 3.47 4.50
C GLY A 47 2.22 3.46 5.77
N VAL A 48 2.02 4.45 6.64
CA VAL A 48 2.71 4.52 7.94
C VAL A 48 2.26 3.40 8.89
N ALA A 49 0.97 3.07 8.92
CA ALA A 49 0.48 1.95 9.72
C ALA A 49 1.05 0.59 9.26
N LEU A 50 1.26 0.41 7.96
CA LEU A 50 1.93 -0.76 7.39
C LEU A 50 3.42 -0.80 7.75
N LEU A 51 4.13 0.34 7.71
CA LEU A 51 5.52 0.44 8.18
C LEU A 51 5.65 -0.03 9.64
N HIS A 52 4.77 0.45 10.52
CA HIS A 52 4.75 0.03 11.93
C HIS A 52 4.48 -1.45 12.13
N SER A 53 3.82 -2.09 11.18
CA SER A 53 3.53 -3.53 11.20
C SER A 53 4.62 -4.36 10.51
N TYR A 54 5.69 -3.72 10.03
CA TYR A 54 6.77 -4.34 9.24
C TYR A 54 6.34 -4.89 7.86
N TRP A 55 5.24 -4.36 7.29
CA TRP A 55 4.73 -4.73 5.97
C TRP A 55 5.36 -3.85 4.87
N PHE A 56 6.70 -3.85 4.78
CA PHE A 56 7.46 -2.94 3.92
C PHE A 56 7.12 -3.03 2.42
N SER A 57 6.82 -4.23 1.91
CA SER A 57 6.44 -4.38 0.50
C SER A 57 5.11 -3.70 0.18
N GLU A 58 4.15 -3.74 1.10
CA GLU A 58 2.85 -3.09 0.92
C GLU A 58 2.92 -1.59 1.22
N ALA A 59 3.69 -1.18 2.23
CA ALA A 59 3.93 0.22 2.54
C ALA A 59 4.59 0.95 1.35
N ARG A 60 5.58 0.35 0.69
CA ARG A 60 6.20 0.92 -0.53
C ARG A 60 5.17 1.21 -1.61
N LYS A 61 4.33 0.22 -1.97
CA LYS A 61 3.27 0.38 -2.98
C LYS A 61 2.32 1.52 -2.62
N VAL A 62 2.01 1.66 -1.33
CA VAL A 62 1.13 2.73 -0.84
C VAL A 62 1.76 4.10 -1.03
N PHE A 63 3.03 4.30 -0.63
CA PHE A 63 3.70 5.59 -0.83
C PHE A 63 3.92 5.92 -2.30
N GLU A 64 4.25 4.93 -3.14
CA GLU A 64 4.31 5.11 -4.60
C GLU A 64 2.95 5.55 -5.17
N ALA A 65 1.85 4.93 -4.73
CA ALA A 65 0.51 5.30 -5.15
C ALA A 65 0.06 6.67 -4.62
N VAL A 66 0.58 7.12 -3.47
CA VAL A 66 0.41 8.51 -3.00
C VAL A 66 1.13 9.45 -3.95
N LEU A 67 2.40 9.19 -4.27
CA LEU A 67 3.20 10.04 -5.16
C LEU A 67 2.69 10.08 -6.61
N GLN A 68 2.04 9.01 -7.07
CA GLN A 68 1.35 9.02 -8.37
C GLN A 68 0.17 10.01 -8.40
N GLN A 69 -0.49 10.25 -7.26
CA GLN A 69 -1.63 11.17 -7.16
C GLN A 69 -1.24 12.57 -6.68
N ASP A 70 -0.17 12.66 -5.91
CA ASP A 70 0.40 13.89 -5.39
C ASP A 70 1.93 13.78 -5.37
N ALA A 71 2.55 14.16 -6.48
CA ALA A 71 4.00 14.17 -6.63
C ALA A 71 4.69 15.24 -5.77
N THR A 72 3.93 16.15 -5.14
CA THR A 72 4.43 17.20 -4.24
C THR A 72 4.37 16.83 -2.76
N CYS A 73 3.84 15.65 -2.44
CA CYS A 73 3.81 15.08 -1.09
C CYS A 73 5.22 14.69 -0.60
N ALA A 74 5.96 15.68 -0.08
CA ALA A 74 7.29 15.46 0.53
C ALA A 74 7.29 14.35 1.59
N MET A 75 6.23 14.25 2.39
CA MET A 75 6.09 13.19 3.40
C MET A 75 6.00 11.77 2.80
N ALA A 76 5.45 11.57 1.59
CA ALA A 76 5.45 10.24 0.98
C ALA A 76 6.86 9.83 0.51
N TYR A 77 7.69 10.79 0.08
CA TYR A 77 9.11 10.51 -0.16
C TYR A 77 9.85 10.15 1.14
N TRP A 78 9.57 10.84 2.25
CA TRP A 78 10.06 10.42 3.57
C TRP A 78 9.61 8.99 3.92
N GLY A 79 8.34 8.66 3.67
CA GLY A 79 7.79 7.31 3.87
C GLY A 79 8.53 6.24 3.06
N LEU A 80 8.86 6.52 1.79
CA LEU A 80 9.69 5.65 0.96
C LEU A 80 11.11 5.49 1.52
N ALA A 81 11.72 6.57 2.00
CA ALA A 81 13.04 6.52 2.61
C ALA A 81 13.05 5.60 3.83
N VAL A 82 12.10 5.77 4.75
CA VAL A 82 11.94 4.89 5.92
C VAL A 82 11.71 3.44 5.48
N ASN A 83 10.92 3.22 4.43
CA ASN A 83 10.67 1.89 3.90
C ASN A 83 11.94 1.21 3.33
N TYR A 84 12.83 1.96 2.69
CA TYR A 84 14.11 1.43 2.20
C TYR A 84 15.06 1.07 3.35
N LEU A 85 15.07 1.86 4.42
CA LEU A 85 15.89 1.55 5.60
C LEU A 85 15.49 0.23 6.28
N GLY A 86 14.24 -0.20 6.11
CA GLY A 86 13.75 -1.50 6.58
C GLY A 86 13.69 -1.59 8.11
N ASN A 87 13.87 -2.80 8.65
CA ASN A 87 13.85 -3.03 10.11
C ASN A 87 15.24 -2.82 10.72
N SER A 88 15.47 -1.63 11.28
CA SER A 88 16.74 -1.27 11.95
C SER A 88 17.09 -2.13 13.17
N LEU A 89 16.11 -2.84 13.76
CA LEU A 89 16.37 -3.79 14.83
C LEU A 89 16.90 -5.15 14.32
N ALA A 90 16.66 -5.48 13.05
CA ALA A 90 17.09 -6.74 12.46
C ALA A 90 18.49 -6.63 11.84
N ALA A 91 18.72 -5.60 11.02
CA ALA A 91 20.00 -5.36 10.37
C ALA A 91 20.10 -3.92 9.86
N ALA A 92 21.33 -3.48 9.58
CA ALA A 92 21.54 -2.27 8.77
C ALA A 92 21.01 -2.49 7.33
N PRO A 93 20.54 -1.43 6.65
CA PRO A 93 20.13 -1.53 5.25
C PRO A 93 21.31 -1.89 4.35
N SER A 94 21.03 -2.51 3.20
CA SER A 94 22.04 -2.71 2.17
C SER A 94 22.54 -1.36 1.64
N PRO A 95 23.76 -1.25 1.08
CA PRO A 95 24.22 -0.02 0.46
C PRO A 95 23.28 0.51 -0.63
N LYS A 96 22.65 -0.42 -1.38
CA LYS A 96 21.64 -0.08 -2.39
C LYS A 96 20.41 0.59 -1.76
N ASP A 97 19.88 0.01 -0.69
CA ASP A 97 18.70 0.57 -0.02
C ASP A 97 19.02 1.87 0.71
N ALA A 98 20.22 1.99 1.29
CA ALA A 98 20.70 3.24 1.89
C ALA A 98 20.81 4.37 0.83
N SER A 99 21.29 4.06 -0.36
CA SER A 99 21.31 5.00 -1.49
C SER A 99 19.89 5.40 -1.90
N ALA A 100 18.99 4.42 -2.08
CA ALA A 100 17.60 4.70 -2.46
C ALA A 100 16.85 5.52 -1.39
N ALA A 101 17.13 5.30 -0.11
CA ALA A 101 16.61 6.11 0.97
C ALA A 101 17.12 7.56 0.89
N SER A 102 18.41 7.74 0.60
CA SER A 102 19.01 9.07 0.42
C SER A 102 18.39 9.81 -0.77
N ASP A 103 18.23 9.14 -1.91
CA ASP A 103 17.61 9.71 -3.11
C ASP A 103 16.17 10.15 -2.84
N ALA A 104 15.40 9.36 -2.09
CA ALA A 104 14.05 9.71 -1.69
C ALA A 104 14.03 10.94 -0.76
N LEU A 105 14.95 11.03 0.20
CA LEU A 105 15.06 12.21 1.06
C LEU A 105 15.47 13.47 0.28
N ASP A 106 16.31 13.36 -0.74
CA ASP A 106 16.66 14.50 -1.60
C ASP A 106 15.45 15.01 -2.38
N ARG A 107 14.56 14.11 -2.84
CA ARG A 107 13.27 14.50 -3.41
C ARG A 107 12.37 15.20 -2.39
N ALA A 108 12.31 14.71 -1.16
CA ALA A 108 11.54 15.36 -0.09
C ALA A 108 12.06 16.78 0.21
N ARG A 109 13.38 16.95 0.32
CA ARG A 109 14.03 18.26 0.55
C ARG A 109 13.78 19.25 -0.57
N ALA A 110 13.80 18.79 -1.83
CA ALA A 110 13.47 19.63 -2.98
C ALA A 110 12.03 20.17 -2.95
N LEU A 111 11.15 19.55 -2.16
CA LEU A 111 9.76 19.96 -1.93
C LEU A 111 9.57 20.75 -0.62
N GLY A 112 10.65 21.07 0.10
CA GLY A 112 10.62 21.91 1.31
C GLY A 112 10.44 21.15 2.63
N ALA A 113 10.73 19.85 2.67
CA ALA A 113 10.84 19.09 3.94
C ALA A 113 12.13 19.38 4.72
#